data_AF-F4B990-F1
#
_entry.id   AF-F4B990-F1
#
_cell.length_a   1.000
_cell.length_b   1.000
_cell.length_c   1.000
_cell.angle_alpha   90.00
_cell.angle_beta   90.00
_cell.angle_gamma   90.00
#
_symmetry.space_group_name_H-M   'P 1'
#
loop_
_entity.id
_entity.type
_entity.pdbx_description
1 polymer ?
#
loop_
_entity_poly.entity_id
_entity_poly.type
_entity_poly.pdbx_seq_one_letter_code
_entity_poly.pdbx_strand_id
1 'polypeptide(L)'
;MKFLERKEGTLQLINNAPKAYPGFKNYVRKKIEEEEKLLEGVLFAEDIISAMHSGYKNALAGYLRSAEESNRFIIERASLSIFVSATEEKYLELLKERQWHILVDEGYIIRAASEGIGRIKKATGRTLKLNKYSVYLMGAPVCRKHLKFQKYSMSIDELVDNLRVRVSAKCKFCHRQADYFTLAMPKASALIGLAEYITGKSTTNLMRIYANISRVIHPYGFTDLDKDKVFTLWARDFLNIISEVNNLFNLVDSSRGSSNNGKLTGKFVKNGES
;
A
#
# COMPACT_ATOMS: atom_id res chain seq x y z
N MET A 1 -0.42 -6.74 -28.62
CA MET A 1 -0.40 -5.75 -27.52
C MET A 1 -1.78 -5.37 -26.98
N LYS A 2 -2.86 -5.32 -27.78
CA LYS A 2 -4.24 -5.03 -27.31
C LYS A 2 -4.74 -5.79 -26.06
N PHE A 3 -4.25 -7.01 -25.81
CA PHE A 3 -4.61 -7.78 -24.61
C PHE A 3 -4.12 -7.13 -23.30
N LEU A 4 -2.95 -6.48 -23.32
CA LEU A 4 -2.35 -5.88 -22.12
C LEU A 4 -3.10 -4.62 -21.65
N GLU A 5 -3.83 -3.99 -22.57
CA GLU A 5 -4.62 -2.78 -22.35
C GLU A 5 -6.03 -3.08 -21.79
N ARG A 6 -6.42 -4.36 -21.76
CA ARG A 6 -7.73 -4.79 -21.28
C ARG A 6 -7.85 -4.55 -19.77
N LYS A 7 -8.98 -3.98 -19.38
CA LYS A 7 -9.27 -3.51 -18.01
C LYS A 7 -10.14 -4.50 -17.21
N GLU A 8 -10.66 -5.52 -17.88
CA GLU A 8 -11.44 -6.59 -17.29
C GLU A 8 -10.61 -7.42 -16.30
N GLY A 9 -11.28 -8.04 -15.32
CA GLY A 9 -10.60 -8.85 -14.32
C GLY A 9 -9.91 -10.07 -14.92
N THR A 10 -8.84 -10.55 -14.29
CA THR A 10 -8.02 -11.69 -14.74
C THR A 10 -8.89 -12.92 -15.02
N LEU A 11 -9.82 -13.25 -14.12
CA LEU A 11 -10.77 -14.36 -14.29
C LEU A 11 -11.71 -14.19 -15.49
N GLN A 12 -12.07 -12.96 -15.86
CA GLN A 12 -12.95 -12.70 -17.01
C GLN A 12 -12.23 -12.90 -18.35
N LEU A 13 -10.91 -12.76 -18.36
CA LEU A 13 -10.11 -12.85 -19.59
C LEU A 13 -9.31 -14.15 -19.71
N ILE A 14 -9.40 -15.02 -18.70
CA ILE A 14 -8.54 -16.18 -18.52
C ILE A 14 -8.52 -17.10 -19.74
N ASN A 15 -9.69 -17.36 -20.32
CA ASN A 15 -9.85 -18.23 -21.49
C ASN A 15 -9.30 -17.59 -22.77
N ASN A 16 -9.35 -16.25 -22.85
CA ASN A 16 -8.98 -15.45 -24.00
C ASN A 16 -7.52 -14.99 -23.99
N ALA A 17 -6.74 -15.39 -22.98
CA ALA A 17 -5.33 -15.04 -22.88
C ALA A 17 -4.54 -15.68 -24.03
N PRO A 18 -3.76 -14.89 -24.80
CA PRO A 18 -2.85 -15.45 -25.79
C PRO A 18 -1.67 -16.11 -25.10
N LYS A 19 -1.10 -17.13 -25.72
CA LYS A 19 0.15 -17.73 -25.25
C LYS A 19 1.30 -16.72 -25.35
N ALA A 20 2.09 -16.62 -24.29
CA ALA A 20 3.32 -15.85 -24.29
C ALA A 20 4.33 -16.41 -25.31
N TYR A 21 4.98 -15.52 -26.06
CA TYR A 21 6.11 -15.86 -26.93
C TYR A 21 7.43 -15.44 -26.26
N PRO A 22 8.58 -16.04 -26.64
CA PRO A 22 9.87 -15.78 -25.98
C PRO A 22 10.27 -14.31 -25.91
N GLY A 23 9.99 -13.53 -26.97
CA GLY A 23 10.26 -12.10 -27.00
C GLY A 23 9.49 -11.31 -25.93
N PHE A 24 8.25 -11.68 -25.62
CA PHE A 24 7.47 -11.03 -24.57
C PHE A 24 8.00 -11.36 -23.17
N LYS A 25 8.42 -12.61 -22.93
CA LYS A 25 9.07 -13.00 -21.66
C LYS A 25 10.33 -12.18 -21.41
N ASN A 26 11.17 -12.04 -22.45
CA ASN A 26 12.38 -11.22 -22.40
C ASN A 26 12.07 -9.73 -22.16
N TYR A 27 11.00 -9.20 -22.75
CA TYR A 27 10.55 -7.83 -22.50
C TYR A 27 10.18 -7.62 -21.03
N VAL A 28 9.38 -8.52 -20.45
CA VAL A 28 8.96 -8.41 -19.04
C VAL A 28 10.17 -8.51 -18.10
N ARG A 29 11.13 -9.40 -18.39
CA ARG A 29 12.39 -9.48 -17.63
C ARG A 29 13.15 -8.16 -17.65
N LYS A 30 13.35 -7.55 -18.82
CA LYS A 30 14.00 -6.24 -18.95
C LYS A 30 13.25 -5.16 -18.18
N LYS A 31 11.91 -5.21 -18.19
CA LYS A 31 11.10 -4.29 -17.39
C LYS A 31 11.38 -4.44 -15.89
N ILE A 32 11.46 -5.66 -15.36
CA ILE A 32 11.85 -5.88 -13.95
C ILE A 32 13.22 -5.23 -13.64
N GLU A 33 14.21 -5.44 -14.51
CA GLU A 33 15.55 -4.84 -14.35
C GLU A 33 15.55 -3.30 -14.41
N GLU A 34 14.67 -2.69 -15.19
CA GLU A 34 14.48 -1.24 -15.23
C GLU A 34 13.81 -0.73 -13.94
N GLU A 35 12.78 -1.43 -13.47
CA GLU A 35 12.03 -1.06 -12.27
C GLU A 35 12.85 -1.19 -10.99
N GLU A 36 13.76 -2.16 -10.92
CA GLU A 36 14.72 -2.28 -9.81
C GLU A 36 15.49 -0.99 -9.57
N LYS A 37 15.95 -0.34 -10.65
CA LYS A 37 16.69 0.91 -10.58
C LYS A 37 15.79 2.08 -10.18
N LEU A 38 14.55 2.11 -10.66
CA LEU A 38 13.59 3.16 -10.32
C LEU A 38 13.19 3.13 -8.84
N LEU A 39 13.19 1.95 -8.22
CA LEU A 39 12.82 1.76 -6.82
C LEU A 39 13.96 2.08 -5.84
N GLU A 40 15.15 2.47 -6.32
CA GLU A 40 16.25 2.86 -5.44
C GLU A 40 15.83 3.99 -4.48
N GLY A 41 16.09 3.79 -3.18
CA GLY A 41 15.72 4.74 -2.12
C GLY A 41 14.25 4.69 -1.67
N VAL A 42 13.41 3.86 -2.29
CA VAL A 42 12.03 3.63 -1.83
C VAL A 42 12.02 2.73 -0.60
N LEU A 43 11.25 3.11 0.43
CA LEU A 43 11.03 2.26 1.60
C LEU A 43 10.36 0.94 1.18
N PHE A 44 10.89 -0.20 1.62
CA PHE A 44 10.49 -1.55 1.19
C PHE A 44 10.78 -1.89 -0.29
N ALA A 45 11.70 -1.18 -0.97
CA ALA A 45 12.10 -1.51 -2.33
C ALA A 45 12.53 -2.98 -2.49
N GLU A 46 13.34 -3.51 -1.58
CA GLU A 46 13.82 -4.90 -1.63
C GLU A 46 12.68 -5.92 -1.58
N ASP A 47 11.66 -5.68 -0.76
CA ASP A 47 10.47 -6.54 -0.68
C ASP A 47 9.68 -6.52 -1.99
N ILE A 48 9.55 -5.34 -2.60
CA ILE A 48 8.87 -5.16 -3.90
C ILE A 48 9.66 -5.90 -5.00
N ILE A 49 10.97 -5.67 -5.08
CA ILE A 49 11.87 -6.30 -6.06
C ILE A 49 11.84 -7.83 -5.93
N SER A 50 11.95 -8.35 -4.70
CA SER A 50 11.84 -9.79 -4.43
C SER A 50 10.52 -10.37 -4.95
N ALA A 51 9.40 -9.66 -4.76
CA ALA A 51 8.11 -10.07 -5.28
C ALA A 51 8.03 -10.00 -6.82
N MET A 52 8.64 -9.01 -7.47
CA MET A 52 8.71 -8.98 -8.94
C MET A 52 9.39 -10.23 -9.50
N HIS A 53 10.54 -10.61 -8.94
CA HIS A 53 11.28 -11.81 -9.33
C HIS A 53 10.54 -13.11 -9.02
N SER A 54 9.94 -13.20 -7.83
CA SER A 54 9.14 -14.36 -7.43
C SER A 54 7.94 -14.54 -8.36
N GLY A 55 7.22 -13.46 -8.69
CA GLY A 55 6.11 -13.46 -9.63
C GLY A 55 6.53 -13.95 -11.00
N TYR A 56 7.63 -13.42 -11.53
CA TYR A 56 8.18 -13.81 -12.83
C TYR A 56 8.53 -15.30 -12.90
N LYS A 57 9.25 -15.82 -11.89
CA LYS A 57 9.65 -17.24 -11.83
C LYS A 57 8.43 -18.17 -11.74
N ASN A 58 7.46 -17.84 -10.88
CA ASN A 58 6.23 -18.63 -10.74
C ASN A 58 5.38 -18.61 -12.00
N ALA A 59 5.28 -17.46 -12.66
CA ALA A 59 4.54 -17.31 -13.91
C ALA A 59 5.17 -18.13 -15.05
N LEU A 60 6.51 -18.16 -15.14
CA LEU A 60 7.22 -19.01 -16.10
C LEU A 60 6.97 -20.51 -15.88
N ALA A 61 6.81 -20.92 -14.62
CA ALA A 61 6.51 -22.28 -14.23
C ALA A 61 5.02 -22.66 -14.42
N GLY A 62 4.15 -21.69 -14.75
CA GLY A 62 2.71 -21.92 -14.91
C GLY A 62 1.90 -21.84 -13.61
N TYR A 63 2.49 -21.35 -12.51
CA TYR A 63 1.81 -21.23 -11.21
C TYR A 63 1.10 -19.89 -11.07
N LEU A 64 -0.09 -19.75 -11.66
CA LEU A 64 -0.84 -18.48 -11.67
C LEU A 64 -1.12 -17.96 -10.25
N ARG A 65 -1.56 -18.82 -9.33
CA ARG A 65 -1.87 -18.42 -7.95
C ARG A 65 -0.68 -17.79 -7.24
N SER A 66 0.48 -18.45 -7.27
CA SER A 66 1.71 -17.96 -6.63
C SER A 66 2.27 -16.71 -7.33
N ALA A 67 2.12 -16.63 -8.65
CA ALA A 67 2.51 -15.45 -9.41
C ALA A 67 1.66 -14.22 -9.04
N GLU A 68 0.33 -14.38 -8.98
CA GLU A 68 -0.59 -13.30 -8.60
C GLU A 68 -0.51 -12.91 -7.13
N GLU A 69 -0.15 -13.84 -6.24
CA GLU A 69 0.17 -13.50 -4.84
C GLU A 69 1.36 -12.54 -4.75
N SER A 70 2.34 -12.66 -5.65
CA SER A 70 3.45 -11.72 -5.75
C SER A 70 2.99 -10.34 -6.24
N ASN A 71 2.09 -10.28 -7.23
CA ASN A 71 1.47 -9.03 -7.67
C ASN A 71 0.69 -8.34 -6.54
N ARG A 72 -0.06 -9.11 -5.75
CA ARG A 72 -0.76 -8.59 -4.57
C ARG A 72 0.22 -7.99 -3.57
N PHE A 73 1.32 -8.67 -3.29
CA PHE A 73 2.32 -8.22 -2.33
C PHE A 73 3.01 -6.91 -2.77
N ILE A 74 3.27 -6.73 -4.07
CA ILE A 74 3.78 -5.47 -4.63
C ILE A 74 2.86 -4.29 -4.28
N ILE A 75 1.55 -4.44 -4.51
CA ILE A 75 0.55 -3.39 -4.21
C ILE A 75 0.55 -3.07 -2.70
N GLU A 76 0.58 -4.11 -1.86
CA GLU A 76 0.56 -3.97 -0.40
C GLU A 76 1.81 -3.23 0.10
N ARG A 77 3.00 -3.62 -0.36
CA ARG A 77 4.27 -3.00 0.03
C ARG A 77 4.42 -1.58 -0.48
N ALA A 78 4.02 -1.30 -1.72
CA ALA A 78 4.04 0.06 -2.26
C ALA A 78 3.11 1.00 -1.48
N SER A 79 1.89 0.55 -1.19
CA SER A 79 0.93 1.34 -0.40
C SER A 79 1.38 1.56 1.04
N LEU A 80 1.99 0.53 1.65
CA LEU A 80 2.56 0.61 2.99
C LEU A 80 3.75 1.57 3.05
N SER A 81 4.61 1.56 2.03
CA SER A 81 5.74 2.48 1.88
C SER A 81 5.28 3.93 1.94
N ILE A 82 4.32 4.32 1.10
CA ILE A 82 3.71 5.66 1.12
C ILE A 82 3.12 6.00 2.49
N PHE A 83 2.37 5.06 3.08
CA PHE A 83 1.72 5.29 4.37
C PHE A 83 2.73 5.55 5.49
N VAL A 84 3.75 4.70 5.62
CA VAL A 84 4.78 4.82 6.65
C VAL A 84 5.61 6.09 6.45
N SER A 85 6.07 6.35 5.22
CA SER A 85 6.87 7.54 4.91
C SER A 85 6.15 8.85 5.20
N ALA A 86 4.81 8.87 5.12
CA ALA A 86 4.02 10.06 5.42
C ALA A 86 3.56 10.16 6.89
N THR A 87 3.67 9.08 7.67
CA THR A 87 3.09 9.01 9.01
C THR A 87 4.16 8.79 10.08
N GLU A 88 4.31 7.57 10.58
CA GLU A 88 5.03 7.25 11.81
C GLU A 88 5.91 6.02 11.62
N GLU A 89 7.16 6.09 12.09
CA GLU A 89 8.16 5.03 11.93
C GLU A 89 7.85 3.80 12.79
N LYS A 90 7.05 3.96 13.86
CA LYS A 90 6.62 2.84 14.72
C LYS A 90 5.89 1.73 13.96
N TYR A 91 5.33 2.01 12.79
CA TYR A 91 4.80 0.96 11.91
C TYR A 91 5.90 0.04 11.38
N LEU A 92 7.12 0.54 11.13
CA LEU A 92 8.29 -0.29 10.79
C LEU A 92 8.69 -1.17 11.96
N GLU A 93 8.72 -0.61 13.16
CA GLU A 93 9.02 -1.37 14.36
C GLU A 93 8.03 -2.50 14.58
N LEU A 94 6.72 -2.22 14.46
CA LEU A 94 5.65 -3.21 14.54
C LEU A 94 5.86 -4.38 13.56
N LEU A 95 6.36 -4.11 12.36
CA LEU A 95 6.66 -5.12 11.35
C LEU A 95 7.91 -5.93 11.71
N LYS A 96 9.01 -5.27 12.10
CA LYS A 96 10.29 -5.91 12.46
C LYS A 96 10.16 -6.80 13.70
N GLU A 97 9.49 -6.30 14.72
CA GLU A 97 9.23 -7.00 15.99
C GLU A 97 8.09 -8.03 15.84
N ARG A 98 7.48 -8.10 14.65
CA ARG A 98 6.32 -8.93 14.34
C ARG A 98 5.13 -8.68 15.27
N GLN A 99 5.06 -7.57 16.01
CA GLN A 99 3.97 -7.31 16.96
C GLN A 99 2.66 -6.86 16.30
N TRP A 100 2.69 -6.54 15.00
CA TRP A 100 1.50 -6.13 14.25
C TRP A 100 0.33 -7.11 14.34
N HIS A 101 0.58 -8.42 14.38
CA HIS A 101 -0.50 -9.43 14.44
C HIS A 101 -1.25 -9.38 15.78
N ILE A 102 -0.54 -9.10 16.89
CA ILE A 102 -1.13 -8.96 18.22
C ILE A 102 -2.10 -7.78 18.26
N LEU A 103 -1.70 -6.64 17.68
CA LEU A 103 -2.59 -5.48 17.52
C LEU A 103 -3.82 -5.83 16.70
N VAL A 104 -3.64 -6.59 15.61
CA VAL A 104 -4.74 -7.03 14.73
C VAL A 104 -5.72 -7.93 15.49
N ASP A 105 -5.22 -8.91 16.24
CA ASP A 105 -6.01 -9.88 17.00
C ASP A 105 -6.79 -9.21 18.14
N GLU A 106 -6.22 -8.19 18.78
CA GLU A 106 -6.93 -7.36 19.76
C GLU A 106 -7.88 -6.30 19.12
N GLY A 107 -8.01 -6.34 17.79
CA GLY A 107 -8.93 -5.51 17.02
C GLY A 107 -8.49 -4.04 16.92
N TYR A 108 -7.20 -3.75 17.01
CA TYR A 108 -6.61 -2.45 16.64
C TYR A 108 -6.39 -2.44 15.13
N ILE A 109 -7.50 -2.39 14.39
CA ILE A 109 -7.50 -2.45 12.92
C ILE A 109 -8.31 -1.34 12.28
N ILE A 110 -7.90 -1.02 11.05
CA ILE A 110 -8.62 -0.14 10.13
C ILE A 110 -8.91 -0.95 8.86
N ARG A 111 -10.19 -1.17 8.57
CA ARG A 111 -10.65 -2.03 7.46
C ARG A 111 -10.80 -1.27 6.15
N ALA A 112 -11.06 0.03 6.23
CA ALA A 112 -11.21 0.90 5.06
C ALA A 112 -10.57 2.26 5.33
N ALA A 113 -10.11 2.95 4.29
CA ALA A 113 -9.56 4.30 4.42
C ALA A 113 -10.59 5.27 5.02
N SER A 114 -11.86 5.18 4.58
CA SER A 114 -12.98 5.98 5.10
C SER A 114 -13.22 5.77 6.60
N GLU A 115 -12.99 4.57 7.12
CA GLU A 115 -13.06 4.29 8.56
C GLU A 115 -11.97 5.07 9.31
N GLY A 116 -10.72 5.01 8.84
CA GLY A 116 -9.59 5.72 9.44
C GLY A 116 -9.81 7.24 9.44
N ILE A 117 -10.14 7.81 8.29
CA ILE A 117 -10.41 9.25 8.15
C ILE A 117 -11.65 9.67 8.97
N GLY A 118 -12.69 8.82 9.02
CA GLY A 118 -13.88 9.04 9.83
C GLY A 118 -13.57 9.11 11.33
N ARG A 119 -12.65 8.26 11.83
CA ARG A 119 -12.20 8.31 13.23
C ARG A 119 -11.49 9.61 13.57
N ILE A 120 -10.62 10.12 12.69
CA ILE A 120 -9.99 11.45 12.85
C ILE A 120 -11.06 12.54 12.97
N LYS A 121 -12.01 12.56 12.03
CA LYS A 121 -13.09 13.55 12.01
C LYS A 121 -13.95 13.48 13.26
N LYS A 122 -14.26 12.26 13.74
CA LYS A 122 -15.02 12.05 14.97
C LYS A 122 -14.27 12.56 16.21
N ALA A 123 -12.96 12.36 16.28
CA ALA A 123 -12.15 12.75 17.43
C ALA A 123 -11.90 14.26 17.52
N THR A 124 -11.85 14.95 16.36
CA THR A 124 -11.40 16.36 16.28
C THR A 124 -12.44 17.33 15.72
N GLY A 125 -13.57 16.82 15.24
CA GLY A 125 -14.62 17.61 14.55
C GLY A 125 -14.30 17.99 13.10
N ARG A 126 -13.07 17.73 12.62
CA ARG A 126 -12.65 18.07 11.25
C ARG A 126 -11.73 17.00 10.66
N THR A 127 -11.62 16.98 9.34
CA THR A 127 -10.62 16.14 8.68
C THR A 127 -9.24 16.77 8.80
N LEU A 128 -8.21 15.97 9.08
CA LEU A 128 -6.81 16.41 9.17
C LEU A 128 -5.96 15.66 8.15
N LYS A 129 -4.93 16.33 7.63
CA LYS A 129 -3.88 15.67 6.83
C LYS A 129 -3.18 14.61 7.69
N LEU A 130 -2.89 13.45 7.10
CA LEU A 130 -2.11 12.40 7.75
C LEU A 130 -0.66 12.80 7.92
N ASN A 131 -0.16 12.66 9.15
CA ASN A 131 1.22 12.88 9.57
C ASN A 131 1.52 12.00 10.80
N LYS A 132 2.72 12.15 11.37
CA LYS A 132 3.18 11.38 12.54
C LYS A 132 2.27 11.48 13.77
N TYR A 133 1.49 12.55 13.93
CA TYR A 133 0.58 12.74 15.06
C TYR A 133 -0.86 12.36 14.70
N SER A 134 -1.39 12.86 13.60
CA SER A 134 -2.80 12.65 13.22
C SER A 134 -3.10 11.19 12.89
N VAL A 135 -2.10 10.37 12.55
CA VAL A 135 -2.25 8.93 12.35
C VAL A 135 -2.74 8.20 13.60
N TYR A 136 -2.37 8.65 14.81
CA TYR A 136 -2.84 8.04 16.06
C TYR A 136 -4.35 8.17 16.23
N LEU A 137 -4.96 9.25 15.71
CA LEU A 137 -6.40 9.48 15.76
C LEU A 137 -7.21 8.51 14.88
N MET A 138 -6.56 7.80 13.95
CA MET A 138 -7.16 6.66 13.23
C MET A 138 -7.19 5.39 14.09
N GLY A 139 -6.36 5.38 15.13
CA GLY A 139 -6.18 4.31 16.09
C GLY A 139 -7.36 4.10 17.03
N ALA A 140 -7.12 3.34 18.10
CA ALA A 140 -8.12 3.09 19.12
C ALA A 140 -7.89 4.00 20.35
N PRO A 141 -8.90 4.76 20.79
CA PRO A 141 -8.81 5.52 22.03
C PRO A 141 -8.88 4.58 23.24
N VAL A 142 -7.98 4.74 24.20
CA VAL A 142 -7.89 3.93 25.43
C VAL A 142 -7.64 4.81 26.66
N CYS A 143 -8.18 4.40 27.81
CA CYS A 143 -7.83 5.03 29.10
C CYS A 143 -6.59 4.36 29.71
N ARG A 144 -5.97 5.00 30.71
CA ARG A 144 -4.79 4.47 31.44
C ARG A 144 -4.92 3.00 31.84
N LYS A 145 -6.10 2.60 32.34
CA LYS A 145 -6.36 1.21 32.76
C LYS A 145 -6.29 0.20 31.61
N HIS A 146 -6.65 0.59 30.40
CA HIS A 146 -6.68 -0.30 29.23
C HIS A 146 -5.51 -0.06 28.26
N LEU A 147 -4.51 0.73 28.67
CA LEU A 147 -3.32 0.98 27.88
C LEU A 147 -2.38 -0.24 27.95
N LYS A 148 -2.54 -1.16 27.00
CA LYS A 148 -1.65 -2.32 26.87
C LYS A 148 -0.40 -2.05 26.03
N PHE A 149 -0.56 -1.27 24.96
CA PHE A 149 0.47 -1.04 23.95
C PHE A 149 1.10 0.35 24.12
N GLN A 150 1.72 0.60 25.28
CA GLN A 150 2.25 1.92 25.62
C GLN A 150 3.23 2.45 24.57
N LYS A 151 4.13 1.60 24.07
CA LYS A 151 5.10 1.93 23.01
C LYS A 151 4.45 2.53 21.75
N TYR A 152 3.28 2.02 21.37
CA TYR A 152 2.56 2.42 20.15
C TYR A 152 1.38 3.34 20.43
N SER A 153 1.40 4.03 21.57
CA SER A 153 0.36 4.95 21.99
C SER A 153 0.90 6.38 22.16
N MET A 154 0.01 7.35 22.02
CA MET A 154 0.29 8.77 22.24
C MET A 154 -0.79 9.36 23.13
N SER A 155 -0.40 10.22 24.08
CA SER A 155 -1.36 10.86 24.99
C SER A 155 -2.23 11.86 24.23
N ILE A 156 -3.47 12.05 24.70
CA ILE A 156 -4.36 13.06 24.12
C ILE A 156 -3.77 14.46 24.28
N ASP A 157 -3.13 14.75 25.41
CA ASP A 157 -2.50 16.06 25.66
C ASP A 157 -1.41 16.35 24.61
N GLU A 158 -0.50 15.39 24.35
CA GLU A 158 0.49 15.52 23.28
C GLU A 158 -0.16 15.72 21.90
N LEU A 159 -1.25 15.00 21.61
CA LEU A 159 -1.96 15.17 20.34
C LEU A 159 -2.59 16.55 20.21
N VAL A 160 -3.18 17.09 21.29
CA VAL A 160 -3.77 18.43 21.31
C VAL A 160 -2.70 19.48 21.06
N ASP A 161 -1.55 19.37 21.73
CA ASP A 161 -0.44 20.31 21.59
C ASP A 161 0.14 20.31 20.17
N ASN A 162 0.39 19.12 19.61
CA ASN A 162 1.02 18.98 18.30
C ASN A 162 0.07 19.28 17.14
N LEU A 163 -1.21 18.91 17.24
CA LEU A 163 -2.19 19.12 16.18
C LEU A 163 -2.93 20.45 16.29
N ARG A 164 -2.80 21.15 17.42
CA ARG A 164 -3.51 22.41 17.73
C ARG A 164 -5.01 22.29 17.51
N VAL A 165 -5.59 21.17 17.97
CA VAL A 165 -7.02 20.88 17.92
C VAL A 165 -7.48 20.27 19.23
N ARG A 166 -8.73 20.51 19.59
CA ARG A 166 -9.37 19.73 20.65
C ARG A 166 -9.54 18.29 20.18
N VAL A 167 -9.13 17.35 21.03
CA VAL A 167 -9.31 15.92 20.82
C VAL A 167 -10.21 15.40 21.92
N SER A 168 -11.29 14.72 21.56
CA SER A 168 -12.18 14.07 22.52
C SER A 168 -12.56 12.68 22.04
N ALA A 169 -12.39 11.69 22.91
CA ALA A 169 -12.76 10.32 22.62
C ALA A 169 -13.07 9.54 23.91
N LYS A 170 -13.88 8.49 23.74
CA LYS A 170 -14.20 7.53 24.78
C LYS A 170 -13.37 6.27 24.58
N CYS A 171 -12.87 5.70 25.66
CA CYS A 171 -12.13 4.44 25.65
C CYS A 171 -12.94 3.35 24.95
N LYS A 172 -12.29 2.62 24.04
CA LYS A 172 -12.87 1.49 23.29
C LYS A 172 -13.49 0.41 24.21
N PHE A 173 -12.93 0.20 25.39
CA PHE A 173 -13.30 -0.93 26.27
C PHE A 173 -14.30 -0.58 27.37
N CYS A 174 -14.18 0.60 28.00
CA CYS A 174 -15.04 0.97 29.13
C CYS A 174 -15.86 2.25 28.90
N HIS A 175 -15.74 2.88 27.72
CA HIS A 175 -16.46 4.09 27.32
C HIS A 175 -16.31 5.32 28.23
N ARG A 176 -15.42 5.27 29.23
CA ARG A 176 -14.95 6.44 29.99
C ARG A 176 -14.06 7.33 29.10
N GLN A 177 -13.71 8.51 29.58
CA GLN A 177 -12.77 9.39 28.90
C GLN A 177 -11.47 8.62 28.57
N ALA A 178 -11.03 8.71 27.31
CA ALA A 178 -9.75 8.17 26.91
C ALA A 178 -8.62 9.12 27.31
N ASP A 179 -7.45 8.56 27.55
CA ASP A 179 -6.23 9.31 27.89
C ASP A 179 -5.20 9.21 26.75
N TYR A 180 -5.29 8.17 25.92
CA TYR A 180 -4.36 7.88 24.83
C TYR A 180 -5.10 7.44 23.58
N PHE A 181 -4.40 7.53 22.45
CA PHE A 181 -4.71 6.78 21.24
C PHE A 181 -3.58 5.80 20.96
N THR A 182 -3.93 4.53 20.71
CA THR A 182 -3.00 3.49 20.26
C THR A 182 -3.11 3.32 18.75
N LEU A 183 -1.99 3.24 18.03
CA LEU A 183 -1.96 2.97 16.60
C LEU A 183 -2.80 1.73 16.23
N ALA A 184 -3.36 1.74 15.03
CA ALA A 184 -4.13 0.62 14.49
C ALA A 184 -3.58 0.20 13.14
N MET A 185 -3.56 -1.10 12.88
CA MET A 185 -3.03 -1.65 11.64
C MET A 185 -4.05 -1.50 10.51
N PRO A 186 -3.72 -0.74 9.44
CA PRO A 186 -4.56 -0.69 8.25
C PRO A 186 -4.46 -2.01 7.48
N LYS A 187 -5.61 -2.59 7.12
CA LYS A 187 -5.66 -3.69 6.15
C LYS A 187 -5.20 -3.19 4.77
N ALA A 188 -4.79 -4.12 3.90
CA ALA A 188 -4.31 -3.80 2.56
C ALA A 188 -5.23 -2.86 1.75
N SER A 189 -6.54 -3.13 1.72
CA SER A 189 -7.50 -2.23 1.06
C SER A 189 -7.57 -0.85 1.71
N ALA A 190 -7.42 -0.75 3.03
CA ALA A 190 -7.30 0.53 3.71
C ALA A 190 -6.00 1.25 3.32
N LEU A 191 -4.87 0.54 3.26
CA LEU A 191 -3.58 1.11 2.82
C LEU A 191 -3.65 1.71 1.42
N ILE A 192 -4.26 1.01 0.46
CA ILE A 192 -4.41 1.52 -0.92
C ILE A 192 -5.22 2.83 -0.93
N GLY A 193 -6.34 2.89 -0.20
CA GLY A 193 -7.14 4.12 -0.10
C GLY A 193 -6.46 5.24 0.69
N LEU A 194 -5.67 4.91 1.71
CA LEU A 194 -4.88 5.88 2.48
C LEU A 194 -3.72 6.44 1.65
N ALA A 195 -3.13 5.65 0.76
CA ALA A 195 -2.12 6.12 -0.18
C ALA A 195 -2.71 7.17 -1.15
N GLU A 196 -3.94 6.98 -1.65
CA GLU A 196 -4.66 8.02 -2.40
C GLU A 196 -4.86 9.28 -1.56
N TYR A 197 -5.33 9.13 -0.31
CA TYR A 197 -5.52 10.26 0.60
C TYR A 197 -4.23 11.05 0.86
N ILE A 198 -3.09 10.37 0.97
CA ILE A 198 -1.77 10.98 1.23
C ILE A 198 -1.22 11.66 -0.01
N THR A 199 -1.30 11.01 -1.17
CA THR A 199 -0.64 11.45 -2.41
C THR A 199 -1.53 12.33 -3.29
N GLY A 200 -2.85 12.29 -3.10
CA GLY A 200 -3.84 12.92 -3.98
C GLY A 200 -4.02 12.22 -5.33
N LYS A 201 -3.35 11.08 -5.56
CA LYS A 201 -3.42 10.34 -6.83
C LYS A 201 -4.42 9.21 -6.73
N SER A 202 -5.24 9.06 -7.77
CA SER A 202 -6.26 8.02 -7.76
C SER A 202 -5.65 6.63 -7.67
N THR A 203 -6.16 5.80 -6.76
CA THR A 203 -5.82 4.37 -6.63
C THR A 203 -6.95 3.46 -7.10
N THR A 204 -7.94 4.00 -7.81
CA THR A 204 -9.12 3.24 -8.29
C THR A 204 -8.71 2.02 -9.11
N ASN A 205 -7.71 2.16 -9.99
CA ASN A 205 -7.24 1.04 -10.81
C ASN A 205 -6.50 -0.01 -9.96
N LEU A 206 -5.60 0.42 -9.06
CA LEU A 206 -4.93 -0.47 -8.11
C LEU A 206 -5.90 -1.25 -7.24
N MET A 207 -6.93 -0.59 -6.69
CA MET A 207 -7.97 -1.23 -5.89
C MET A 207 -8.71 -2.29 -6.69
N ARG A 208 -9.04 -2.00 -7.95
CA ARG A 208 -9.70 -2.94 -8.86
C ARG A 208 -8.82 -4.15 -9.15
N ILE A 209 -7.54 -3.93 -9.46
CA ILE A 209 -6.58 -5.02 -9.70
C ILE A 209 -6.42 -5.88 -8.43
N TYR A 210 -6.22 -5.25 -7.26
CA TYR A 210 -6.12 -5.92 -5.97
C TYR A 210 -7.33 -6.81 -5.66
N ALA A 211 -8.54 -6.29 -5.88
CA ALA A 211 -9.78 -7.04 -5.68
C ALA A 211 -9.92 -8.22 -6.66
N ASN A 212 -9.46 -8.06 -7.91
CA ASN A 212 -9.47 -9.15 -8.90
C ASN A 212 -8.46 -10.24 -8.55
N ILE A 213 -7.22 -9.87 -8.19
CA ILE A 213 -6.19 -10.81 -7.74
C ILE A 213 -6.66 -11.60 -6.52
N SER A 214 -7.32 -10.93 -5.58
CA SER A 214 -7.88 -11.58 -4.38
C SER A 214 -8.86 -12.71 -4.71
N ARG A 215 -9.54 -12.67 -5.86
CA ARG A 215 -10.41 -13.75 -6.35
C ARG A 215 -9.61 -14.88 -7.01
N VAL A 216 -8.51 -14.56 -7.70
CA VAL A 216 -7.62 -15.56 -8.32
C VAL A 216 -6.91 -16.40 -7.25
N ILE A 217 -6.43 -15.77 -6.17
CA ILE A 217 -5.73 -16.47 -5.09
C ILE A 217 -6.67 -17.27 -4.17
N HIS A 218 -7.98 -17.02 -4.26
CA HIS A 218 -8.99 -17.71 -3.47
C HIS A 218 -8.97 -19.21 -3.77
N PRO A 219 -9.30 -20.09 -2.81
CA PRO A 219 -9.41 -21.54 -3.04
C PRO A 219 -10.31 -22.01 -4.19
N TYR A 220 -11.09 -21.13 -4.81
CA TYR A 220 -11.97 -21.44 -5.95
C TYR A 220 -11.45 -20.88 -7.29
N GLY A 221 -10.33 -20.15 -7.26
CA GLY A 221 -9.71 -19.55 -8.45
C GLY A 221 -8.84 -20.50 -9.27
N PHE A 222 -8.82 -21.80 -8.94
CA PHE A 222 -8.00 -22.79 -9.62
C PHE A 222 -8.58 -23.13 -10.99
N THR A 223 -7.82 -22.79 -12.03
CA THR A 223 -8.06 -23.26 -13.39
C THR A 223 -6.77 -23.87 -13.92
N ASP A 224 -6.87 -25.07 -14.49
CA ASP A 224 -5.78 -25.66 -15.27
C ASP A 224 -5.56 -24.80 -16.53
N LEU A 225 -4.38 -24.23 -16.66
CA LEU A 225 -4.03 -23.29 -17.73
C LEU A 225 -2.68 -23.62 -18.31
N ASP A 226 -2.59 -23.49 -19.62
CA ASP A 226 -1.31 -23.52 -20.33
C ASP A 226 -0.34 -22.49 -19.73
N LYS A 227 0.88 -22.93 -19.42
CA LYS A 227 1.93 -22.12 -18.77
C LYS A 227 2.18 -20.79 -19.47
N ASP A 228 2.07 -20.74 -20.79
CA ASP A 228 2.33 -19.52 -21.55
C ASP A 228 1.14 -18.55 -21.48
N LYS A 229 -0.09 -19.05 -21.27
CA LYS A 229 -1.24 -18.20 -20.93
C LYS A 229 -1.12 -17.63 -19.52
N VAL A 230 -0.67 -18.45 -18.55
CA VAL A 230 -0.40 -18.01 -17.17
C VAL A 230 0.57 -16.84 -17.18
N PHE A 231 1.68 -16.97 -17.91
CA PHE A 231 2.66 -15.90 -18.03
C PHE A 231 2.04 -14.60 -18.57
N THR A 232 1.24 -14.70 -19.64
CA THR A 232 0.59 -13.52 -20.24
C THR A 232 -0.40 -12.83 -19.29
N LEU A 233 -1.18 -13.60 -18.52
CA LEU A 233 -2.12 -13.07 -17.53
C LEU A 233 -1.39 -12.32 -16.43
N TRP A 234 -0.43 -12.99 -15.78
CA TRP A 234 0.38 -12.40 -14.72
C TRP A 234 1.12 -11.15 -15.21
N ALA A 235 1.76 -11.21 -16.38
CA ALA A 235 2.50 -10.09 -16.93
C ALA A 235 1.60 -8.88 -17.22
N ARG A 236 0.36 -9.10 -17.65
CA ARG A 236 -0.62 -8.03 -17.86
C ARG A 236 -0.92 -7.31 -16.54
N ASP A 237 -1.20 -8.06 -15.48
CA ASP A 237 -1.53 -7.47 -14.19
C ASP A 237 -0.29 -6.82 -13.56
N PHE A 238 0.88 -7.45 -13.65
CA PHE A 238 2.17 -6.92 -13.22
C PHE A 238 2.48 -5.56 -13.86
N LEU A 239 2.42 -5.45 -15.19
CA LEU A 239 2.74 -4.21 -15.91
C LEU A 239 1.77 -3.07 -15.54
N ASN A 240 0.49 -3.39 -15.34
CA ASN A 240 -0.49 -2.41 -14.87
C ASN A 240 -0.19 -1.97 -13.43
N ILE A 241 0.16 -2.90 -12.54
CA ILE A 241 0.51 -2.60 -11.14
C ILE A 241 1.73 -1.69 -11.08
N ILE A 242 2.81 -2.04 -11.77
CA ILE A 242 4.04 -1.23 -11.78
C ILE A 242 3.78 0.17 -12.30
N SER A 243 3.01 0.31 -13.39
CA SER A 243 2.63 1.64 -13.90
C SER A 243 1.92 2.49 -12.85
N GLU A 244 1.01 1.90 -12.08
CA GLU A 244 0.29 2.61 -11.02
C GLU A 244 1.15 2.87 -9.78
N VAL A 245 2.04 1.94 -9.42
CA VAL A 245 3.00 2.10 -8.32
C VAL A 245 4.00 3.21 -8.63
N ASN A 246 4.53 3.27 -9.85
CA ASN A 246 5.41 4.36 -10.28
C ASN A 246 4.69 5.70 -10.29
N ASN A 247 3.42 5.71 -10.74
CA ASN A 247 2.60 6.89 -10.62
C ASN A 247 2.45 7.29 -9.15
N LEU A 248 2.15 6.38 -8.22
CA LEU A 248 2.07 6.67 -6.78
C LEU A 248 3.35 7.28 -6.24
N PHE A 249 4.52 6.73 -6.59
CA PHE A 249 5.82 7.22 -6.13
C PHE A 249 6.35 8.47 -6.86
N ASN A 250 5.68 8.96 -7.92
CA ASN A 250 6.22 9.99 -8.83
C ASN A 250 7.53 9.55 -9.55
N LEU A 251 7.67 8.26 -9.84
CA LEU A 251 8.85 7.74 -10.56
C LEU A 251 8.70 7.83 -12.09
N VAL A 252 7.55 8.30 -12.57
CA VAL A 252 7.34 8.56 -14.00
C VAL A 252 7.91 9.94 -14.32
N ASP A 253 9.01 9.99 -15.06
CA ASP A 253 9.54 11.23 -15.62
C ASP A 253 8.44 12.00 -16.37
N SER A 254 8.32 13.29 -16.10
CA SER A 254 7.57 14.27 -16.88
C SER A 254 8.12 14.49 -18.30
N SER A 255 8.96 13.60 -18.82
CA SER A 255 9.61 13.69 -20.14
C SER A 255 8.74 13.21 -21.31
N ARG A 256 7.44 13.00 -21.11
CA ARG A 256 6.47 12.70 -22.19
C ARG A 256 5.42 13.80 -22.44
N GLY A 257 5.70 15.06 -22.08
CA GLY A 257 4.81 16.17 -22.38
C GLY A 257 5.49 17.53 -22.50
N SER A 258 5.73 17.95 -23.74
CA SER A 258 5.88 19.33 -24.23
C SER A 258 7.05 20.18 -23.73
N SER A 259 7.82 20.66 -24.72
CA SER A 259 8.63 21.88 -24.65
C SER A 259 7.85 23.03 -24.00
N ASN A 260 8.31 23.56 -22.87
CA ASN A 260 8.47 24.99 -22.59
C ASN A 260 8.89 25.26 -21.12
N ASN A 261 10.03 25.94 -20.99
CA ASN A 261 10.51 26.82 -19.92
C ASN A 261 9.85 26.78 -18.53
N GLY A 262 10.69 26.54 -17.50
CA GLY A 262 10.48 27.18 -16.19
C GLY A 262 11.07 26.46 -14.98
N LYS A 263 12.33 26.79 -14.64
CA LYS A 263 12.98 26.69 -13.32
C LYS A 263 12.69 25.46 -12.44
N LEU A 264 13.64 24.53 -12.47
CA LEU A 264 13.92 23.59 -11.37
C LEU A 264 14.19 24.35 -10.06
N THR A 265 13.37 24.11 -9.04
CA THR A 265 13.76 24.31 -7.64
C THR A 265 13.69 22.98 -6.91
N GLY A 266 14.74 22.18 -7.07
CA GLY A 266 15.06 21.10 -6.16
C GLY A 266 15.83 21.67 -4.97
N LYS A 267 15.26 21.57 -3.76
CA LYS A 267 16.04 21.56 -2.52
C LYS A 267 15.49 20.46 -1.62
N PHE A 268 16.14 19.30 -1.73
CA PHE A 268 16.27 18.37 -0.63
C PHE A 268 16.99 19.11 0.50
N VAL A 269 16.30 19.30 1.64
CA VAL A 269 16.94 19.74 2.88
C VAL A 269 17.59 18.49 3.48
N LYS A 270 18.91 18.41 3.38
CA LYS A 270 19.73 17.56 4.23
C LYS A 270 19.63 18.08 5.66
N ASN A 271 19.21 17.21 6.57
CA ASN A 271 19.48 17.39 8.00
C ASN A 271 20.99 17.33 8.22
N GLY A 272 21.54 18.36 8.83
CA GLY A 272 22.85 18.35 9.48
C GLY A 272 22.63 18.54 10.97
N GLU A 273 23.13 17.59 11.75
CA GLU A 273 23.21 17.62 13.20
C GLU A 273 24.27 18.65 13.65
N SER A 274 24.04 19.18 14.86
CA SER A 274 24.97 19.94 15.74
C SER A 274 25.34 21.36 15.32
#